data_AF-A0A535WJ40-F1
#
_entry.id   AF-A0A535WJ40-F1
#
_cell.length_a   1.000
_cell.length_b   1.000
_cell.length_c   1.000
_cell.angle_alpha   90.00
_cell.angle_beta   90.00
_cell.angle_gamma   90.00
#
_symmetry.space_group_name_H-M   'P 1'
#
loop_
_entity.id
_entity.type
_entity.pdbx_description
1 polymer ?
#
loop_
_entity_poly.entity_id
_entity_poly.type
_entity_poly.pdbx_seq_one_letter_code
_entity_poly.pdbx_strand_id
1 'polypeptide(L)' 'MGIRFLKQNELPTDASSHEFVGEQHAGVGACVIFVDVAPGEGPRLHRHPYSKFITEWLA' A
#
# COMPACT_ATOMS: atom_id res chain seq x y z
N MET A 1 -21.57 3.49 -12.25
CA MET A 1 -20.37 3.22 -11.43
C MET A 1 -20.76 3.32 -9.96
N GLY A 2 -20.44 2.31 -9.15
CA GLY A 2 -20.66 2.34 -7.70
C GLY A 2 -19.34 2.58 -6.98
N ILE A 3 -19.40 3.23 -5.82
CA ILE A 3 -18.26 3.36 -4.91
C ILE A 3 -18.14 2.06 -4.13
N ARG A 4 -16.93 1.48 -4.10
CA ARG A 4 -16.61 0.34 -3.25
C ARG A 4 -15.66 0.79 -2.15
N PHE A 5 -15.99 0.46 -0.91
CA PHE A 5 -15.11 0.64 0.23
C PHE A 5 -14.37 -0.67 0.49
N LEU A 6 -13.08 -0.56 0.81
CA LEU A 6 -12.21 -1.66 1.21
C LEU A 6 -11.59 -1.26 2.55
N LYS A 7 -11.58 -2.18 3.50
CA LYS A 7 -10.85 -2.00 4.77
C LYS A 7 -9.44 -2.57 4.62
N GLN A 8 -8.48 -2.00 5.33
CA GLN A 8 -7.09 -2.47 5.32
C GLN A 8 -6.97 -3.97 5.62
N ASN A 9 -7.72 -4.46 6.62
CA ASN A 9 -7.71 -5.87 7.01
C ASN A 9 -8.43 -6.82 6.03
N GLU A 10 -9.05 -6.30 4.98
CA GLU A 10 -9.62 -7.08 3.88
C GLU A 10 -8.61 -7.26 2.72
N LEU A 11 -7.48 -6.57 2.76
CA LEU A 11 -6.43 -6.63 1.74
C LEU A 11 -5.46 -7.79 2.01
N PRO A 12 -4.90 -8.41 0.96
CA PRO A 12 -3.81 -9.36 1.09
C PRO A 12 -2.70 -8.79 1.96
N THR A 13 -2.18 -9.63 2.86
CA THR A 13 -1.05 -9.27 3.72
C THR A 13 0.21 -9.98 3.25
N ASP A 14 1.28 -9.20 3.15
CA ASP A 14 2.66 -9.69 3.18
C ASP A 14 3.20 -9.43 4.60
N ALA A 15 4.23 -10.15 5.04
CA ALA A 15 4.75 -10.19 6.41
C ALA A 15 4.81 -8.85 7.17
N SER A 16 4.95 -7.72 6.49
CA SER A 16 5.01 -6.36 7.06
C SER A 16 4.03 -5.35 6.46
N SER A 17 3.07 -5.80 5.63
CA SER A 17 2.19 -4.89 4.90
C SER A 17 0.82 -5.45 4.54
N HIS A 18 -0.11 -4.54 4.24
CA HIS A 18 -1.34 -4.82 3.49
C HIS A 18 -1.33 -4.05 2.17
N GLU A 19 -1.64 -4.72 1.06
CA GLU A 19 -1.51 -4.13 -0.27
C GLU A 19 -2.82 -4.09 -1.07
N PHE A 20 -3.13 -2.91 -1.60
CA PHE A 20 -4.13 -2.72 -2.63
C PHE A 20 -3.42 -2.56 -3.99
N VAL A 21 -3.69 -3.48 -4.91
CA VAL A 21 -3.18 -3.44 -6.30
C VAL A 21 -4.31 -3.03 -7.22
N GLY A 22 -4.34 -1.76 -7.66
CA GLY A 22 -5.49 -1.22 -8.38
C GLY A 22 -5.85 -1.94 -9.68
N GLU A 23 -4.88 -2.56 -10.36
CA GLU A 23 -5.12 -3.39 -11.55
C GLU A 23 -6.07 -4.56 -11.25
N GLN A 24 -5.99 -5.14 -10.04
CA GLN A 24 -6.88 -6.22 -9.58
C GLN A 24 -8.28 -5.72 -9.20
N HIS A 25 -8.48 -4.40 -9.17
CA HIS A 25 -9.71 -3.74 -8.74
C HIS A 25 -10.23 -2.79 -9.83
N ALA A 26 -10.65 -3.38 -10.96
CA ALA A 26 -11.22 -2.67 -12.11
C ALA A 26 -10.25 -1.69 -12.80
N GLY A 27 -8.95 -2.02 -12.83
CA GLY A 27 -7.95 -1.26 -13.58
C GLY A 27 -7.64 0.10 -12.99
N VAL A 28 -7.73 0.26 -11.66
CA VAL A 28 -7.32 1.50 -11.00
C VAL A 28 -5.81 1.68 -11.16
N GLY A 29 -5.40 2.80 -11.76
CA GLY A 29 -3.99 3.10 -12.07
C GLY A 29 -3.12 3.47 -10.87
N ALA A 30 -3.43 2.98 -9.68
CA ALA A 30 -2.68 3.25 -8.45
C ALA A 30 -2.69 2.04 -7.51
N CYS A 31 -1.61 1.88 -6.76
CA CYS A 31 -1.51 0.93 -5.66
C CYS A 31 -1.36 1.68 -4.33
N VAL A 32 -1.89 1.11 -3.25
CA VAL A 32 -1.74 1.63 -1.90
C VAL A 32 -1.17 0.53 -1.02
N ILE A 33 -0.09 0.84 -0.31
CA ILE A 33 0.59 -0.11 0.58
C ILE A 33 0.51 0.47 2.00
N PHE A 34 -0.14 -0.27 2.90
CA PHE A 34 -0.13 0.02 4.32
C PHE A 34 1.04 -0.75 4.95
N VAL A 35 2.09 -0.05 5.34
CA VAL A 35 3.27 -0.65 5.97
C VAL A 35 3.11 -0.53 7.48
N ASP A 36 3.17 -1.67 8.17
CA ASP A 36 3.12 -1.73 9.64
C ASP A 36 4.39 -2.40 10.15
N VAL A 37 5.37 -1.56 10.48
CA VAL A 37 6.70 -1.96 10.92
C VAL A 37 7.18 -1.07 12.05
N ALA A 38 8.04 -1.63 12.90
CA ALA A 38 8.70 -0.86 13.94
C ALA A 38 9.55 0.28 13.33
N PRO A 39 9.77 1.39 14.08
CA PRO A 39 10.69 2.44 13.66
C PRO A 39 12.07 1.86 13.30
N GLY A 40 12.56 2.20 12.11
CA GLY A 40 13.83 1.68 11.58
C GLY A 40 13.72 0.39 10.76
N GLU A 41 12.61 -0.36 10.85
CA GLU A 41 12.39 -1.63 10.13
C GLU A 41 11.60 -1.45 8.81
N GLY A 42 11.65 -0.24 8.26
CA GLY A 42 11.01 0.10 6.99
C GLY A 42 11.65 -0.55 5.76
N PRO A 43 11.04 -0.36 4.57
CA PRO A 43 11.63 -0.82 3.31
C PRO A 43 13.07 -0.33 3.16
N ARG A 44 14.00 -1.24 2.84
CA ARG A 44 15.39 -0.89 2.54
C ARG A 44 15.46 0.03 1.32
N LEU A 45 16.54 0.80 1.20
CA LEU A 45 16.77 1.68 0.05
C LEU A 45 16.65 0.89 -1.28
N HIS A 46 15.73 1.30 -2.14
CA HIS A 46 15.48 0.70 -3.46
C HIS A 46 14.96 1.76 -4.45
N ARG A 47 14.80 1.37 -5.72
CA ARG A 47 14.26 2.24 -6.78
C ARG A 47 13.23 1.47 -7.61
N HIS A 48 12.27 2.20 -8.16
CA HIS A 48 11.25 1.71 -9.08
C HIS A 48 11.20 2.61 -10.32
N PRO A 49 10.69 2.10 -11.47
CA PRO A 49 10.52 2.91 -12.68
C PRO A 49 9.30 3.87 -12.62
N TYR A 50 8.65 3.98 -11.46
CA TYR A 50 7.45 4.79 -11.24
C TYR A 50 7.61 5.70 -10.03
N SER A 51 6.86 6.82 -10.03
CA SER A 51 6.82 7.74 -8.89
C SER A 51 6.12 7.10 -7.70
N LYS A 52 6.68 7.29 -6.51
CA LYS A 52 6.09 6.86 -5.24
C LYS A 52 5.88 8.08 -4.34
N PHE A 53 4.69 8.21 -3.78
CA PHE A 53 4.42 9.12 -2.68
C PHE A 53 4.55 8.34 -1.37
N ILE A 54 5.33 8.86 -0.43
CA ILE A 54 5.48 8.28 0.91
C ILE A 54 4.83 9.25 1.89
N THR A 55 3.90 8.75 2.67
CA THR A 55 3.23 9.48 3.75
C THR A 55 3.46 8.73 5.04
N GLU A 56 3.99 9.41 6.04
CA GLU A 56 4.12 8.90 7.40
C GLU A 56 3.08 9.57 8.29
N TRP A 57 2.46 8.82 9.19
CA TRP A 57 1.60 9.36 10.23
C TRP A 57 2.40 9.34 11.53
N LEU A 58 2.67 10.50 12.11
CA LEU A 58 3.17 10.60 13.46
C LEU A 58 1.99 10.30 14.39
N ALA A 59 2.04 9.15 15.07
CA ALA A 59 1.10 8.81 16.15
C ALA A 59 1.33 9.70 17.38
#